data_AF-A0A235INI4-F1
#
_entry.id   AF-A0A235INI4-F1
#
_cell.length_a   1.000
_cell.length_b   1.000
_cell.length_c   1.000
_cell.angle_alpha   90.00
_cell.angle_beta   90.00
_cell.angle_gamma   90.00
#
_symmetry.space_group_name_H-M   'P 1'
#
loop_
_entity.id
_entity.type
_entity.pdbx_description
1 polymer ?
#
loop_
_entity_poly.entity_id
_entity_poly.type
_entity_poly.pdbx_seq_one_letter_code
_entity_poly.pdbx_strand_id
1 'polypeptide(L)'
;MSNNHPYKIIPDRITKLASYQIFVFGSNTEGRHGAGSALFARQYCNAEYGNPQGRQGQSWAIATKDLSKGIRSIPLLQIKSQIEKLVEYANTHSELEFLTTRIGCNLAGYTDLEIASLISNFNLPPNIWLPQEFVDCLIEDKPTLKVAFMGNRHQKFDESGWKQVRSRLEGMIVRACDRALEWGYKRIQF
;
A
#
# COMPACT_ATOMS: atom_id res chain seq x y z
N MET A 1 11.90 -8.57 18.67
CA MET A 1 12.66 -7.56 17.91
C MET A 1 11.95 -6.23 18.14
N SER A 2 12.64 -5.20 18.63
CA SER A 2 12.04 -3.88 18.79
C SER A 2 11.69 -3.33 17.40
N ASN A 3 10.41 -3.10 17.13
CA ASN A 3 9.96 -2.54 15.85
C ASN A 3 10.55 -1.14 15.69
N ASN A 4 11.54 -0.99 14.81
CA ASN A 4 12.26 0.28 14.58
C ASN A 4 11.50 1.22 13.63
N HIS A 5 10.16 1.18 13.64
CA HIS A 5 9.31 1.92 12.71
C HIS A 5 8.10 2.53 13.44
N PRO A 6 7.53 3.64 12.93
CA PRO A 6 6.46 4.36 13.61
C PRO A 6 5.07 3.70 13.47
N TYR A 7 4.91 2.74 12.56
CA TYR A 7 3.62 2.12 12.27
C TYR A 7 3.18 1.10 13.33
N LYS A 8 1.89 1.10 13.68
CA LYS A 8 1.27 -0.01 14.42
C LYS A 8 0.79 -1.07 13.45
N ILE A 9 0.95 -2.33 13.83
CA ILE A 9 0.58 -3.49 13.01
C ILE A 9 -0.65 -4.16 13.61
N ILE A 10 -1.66 -4.46 12.80
CA ILE A 10 -2.81 -5.27 13.23
C ILE A 10 -2.38 -6.70 13.56
N PRO A 11 -3.04 -7.40 14.51
CA PRO A 11 -2.74 -8.81 14.75
C PRO A 11 -3.10 -9.67 13.52
N ASP A 12 -2.39 -10.78 13.35
CA ASP A 12 -2.60 -11.74 12.23
C ASP A 12 -4.05 -12.22 12.11
N ARG A 13 -4.76 -12.29 13.24
CA ARG A 13 -6.16 -12.68 13.28
C ARG A 13 -6.95 -11.79 14.23
N ILE A 14 -7.95 -11.10 13.65
CA ILE A 14 -8.96 -10.36 14.41
C ILE A 14 -10.16 -11.28 14.61
N THR A 15 -10.45 -11.63 15.86
CA THR A 15 -11.61 -12.47 16.23
C THR A 15 -12.71 -11.67 16.93
N LYS A 16 -12.34 -10.57 17.57
CA LYS A 16 -13.24 -9.62 18.23
C LYS A 16 -12.59 -8.25 18.23
N LEU A 17 -13.41 -7.20 18.21
CA LEU A 17 -12.98 -5.82 18.34
C LEU A 17 -13.36 -5.30 19.73
N ALA A 18 -12.51 -4.43 20.28
CA ALA A 18 -12.92 -3.57 21.40
C ALA A 18 -13.94 -2.51 20.91
N SER A 19 -14.67 -1.88 21.83
CA SER A 19 -15.70 -0.89 21.47
C SER A 19 -15.16 0.35 20.75
N TYR A 20 -13.88 0.67 20.96
CA TYR A 20 -13.18 1.79 20.33
C TYR A 20 -12.44 1.40 19.04
N GLN A 21 -12.51 0.13 18.62
CA GLN A 21 -11.81 -0.35 17.43
C GLN A 21 -12.75 -0.41 16.23
N ILE A 22 -12.32 0.18 15.13
CA ILE A 22 -13.01 0.22 13.84
C ILE A 22 -12.28 -0.69 12.85
N PHE A 23 -13.00 -1.65 12.28
CA PHE A 23 -12.43 -2.55 11.27
C PHE A 23 -12.49 -1.93 9.88
N VAL A 24 -11.34 -1.68 9.26
CA VAL A 24 -11.26 -1.07 7.92
C VAL A 24 -11.06 -2.14 6.85
N PHE A 25 -11.97 -2.18 5.87
CA PHE A 25 -12.02 -3.24 4.87
C PHE A 25 -12.24 -2.73 3.45
N GLY A 26 -11.80 -3.54 2.48
CA GLY A 26 -12.08 -3.32 1.06
C GLY A 26 -13.49 -3.80 0.71
N SER A 27 -14.30 -2.92 0.15
CA SER A 27 -15.66 -3.19 -0.33
C SER A 27 -15.74 -3.12 -1.87
N ASN A 28 -16.90 -3.47 -2.40
CA ASN A 28 -17.29 -3.20 -3.78
C ASN A 28 -18.31 -2.06 -3.86
N THR A 29 -18.50 -1.49 -5.05
CA THR A 29 -19.39 -0.35 -5.32
C THR A 29 -20.85 -0.59 -4.95
N GLU A 30 -21.28 -1.85 -4.90
CA GLU A 30 -22.64 -2.26 -4.57
C GLU A 30 -22.83 -2.53 -3.07
N GLY A 31 -21.78 -2.43 -2.25
CA GLY A 31 -21.83 -2.76 -0.82
C GLY A 31 -22.19 -4.22 -0.55
N ARG A 32 -21.94 -5.11 -1.52
CA ARG A 32 -22.21 -6.56 -1.41
C ARG A 32 -21.06 -7.22 -0.65
N HIS A 33 -21.14 -7.18 0.68
CA HIS A 33 -20.12 -7.69 1.59
C HIS A 33 -20.18 -9.23 1.75
N GLY A 34 -19.98 -9.97 0.65
CA GLY A 34 -20.22 -11.41 0.57
C GLY A 34 -18.98 -12.32 0.69
N ALA A 35 -17.76 -11.77 0.64
CA ALA A 35 -16.52 -12.56 0.70
C ALA A 35 -15.38 -11.80 1.42
N GLY A 36 -14.35 -12.54 1.83
CA GLY A 36 -13.12 -11.98 2.40
C GLY A 36 -13.35 -11.12 3.64
N SER A 37 -12.56 -10.05 3.79
CA SER A 37 -12.70 -9.11 4.91
C SER A 37 -14.04 -8.39 4.94
N ALA A 38 -14.68 -8.15 3.80
CA ALA A 38 -16.02 -7.55 3.75
C ALA A 38 -17.07 -8.47 4.41
N LEU A 39 -17.01 -9.78 4.16
CA LEU A 39 -17.91 -10.74 4.82
C LEU A 39 -17.70 -10.73 6.34
N PHE A 40 -16.45 -10.72 6.79
CA PHE A 40 -16.14 -10.61 8.21
C PHE A 40 -16.69 -9.32 8.81
N ALA A 41 -16.49 -8.18 8.13
CA ALA A 41 -17.00 -6.89 8.57
C ALA A 41 -18.53 -6.90 8.73
N ARG A 42 -19.26 -7.52 7.79
CA ARG A 42 -20.72 -7.66 7.88
C ARG A 42 -21.15 -8.57 9.03
N GLN A 43 -20.49 -9.71 9.20
CA GLN A 43 -20.89 -10.72 10.19
C GLN A 43 -20.54 -10.35 11.62
N TYR A 44 -19.43 -9.64 11.83
CA TYR A 44 -18.84 -9.46 13.17
C TYR A 44 -18.56 -8.00 13.54
N CYS A 45 -18.59 -7.08 12.57
CA CYS A 45 -18.29 -5.66 12.79
C CYS A 45 -19.46 -4.75 12.43
N ASN A 46 -20.67 -5.30 12.29
CA ASN A 46 -21.91 -4.60 11.97
C ASN A 46 -21.84 -3.76 10.67
N ALA A 47 -21.01 -4.14 9.70
CA ALA A 47 -20.98 -3.45 8.41
C ALA A 47 -22.35 -3.58 7.71
N GLU A 48 -22.84 -2.46 7.21
CA GLU A 48 -24.13 -2.31 6.57
C GLU A 48 -24.09 -2.90 5.16
N TYR A 49 -25.03 -3.79 4.87
CA TYR A 49 -25.17 -4.32 3.52
C TYR A 49 -25.70 -3.25 2.56
N GLY A 50 -25.10 -3.13 1.38
CA GLY A 50 -25.46 -2.10 0.40
C GLY A 50 -24.73 -0.75 0.60
N ASN A 51 -23.94 -0.61 1.66
CA ASN A 51 -23.15 0.60 1.91
C ASN A 51 -21.67 0.39 1.52
N PRO A 52 -21.20 0.94 0.38
CA PRO A 52 -19.88 0.62 -0.17
C PRO A 52 -18.72 1.37 0.48
N GLN A 53 -18.95 2.46 1.22
CA GLN A 53 -17.89 3.40 1.62
C GLN A 53 -18.15 4.05 2.98
N GLY A 54 -17.07 4.44 3.67
CA GLY A 54 -17.14 5.28 4.87
C GLY A 54 -17.49 4.52 6.16
N ARG A 55 -17.73 5.30 7.23
CA ARG A 55 -18.06 4.81 8.57
C ARG A 55 -19.43 4.13 8.57
N GLN A 56 -19.48 2.90 9.10
CA GLN A 56 -20.71 2.12 9.24
C GLN A 56 -20.56 1.06 10.35
N GLY A 57 -21.60 0.83 11.16
CA GLY A 57 -21.53 -0.14 12.27
C GLY A 57 -20.31 0.04 13.18
N GLN A 58 -19.46 -0.97 13.29
CA GLN A 58 -18.13 -0.91 13.93
C GLN A 58 -16.98 -1.09 12.92
N SER A 59 -17.16 -0.51 11.73
CA SER A 59 -16.28 -0.67 10.58
C SER A 59 -16.18 0.60 9.71
N TRP A 60 -15.26 0.56 8.75
CA TRP A 60 -15.07 1.57 7.72
C TRP A 60 -14.82 0.88 6.38
N ALA A 61 -15.60 1.23 5.36
CA ALA A 61 -15.48 0.63 4.04
C ALA A 61 -14.69 1.54 3.07
N ILE A 62 -13.84 0.91 2.25
CA ILE A 62 -13.18 1.55 1.11
C ILE A 62 -13.56 0.75 -0.14
N ALA A 63 -14.30 1.38 -1.06
CA ALA A 63 -14.66 0.76 -2.33
C ALA A 63 -13.42 0.60 -3.21
N THR A 64 -13.06 -0.65 -3.50
CA THR A 64 -11.86 -1.03 -4.27
C THR A 64 -12.20 -1.84 -5.52
N LYS A 65 -13.46 -2.25 -5.67
CA LYS A 65 -13.93 -3.07 -6.79
C LYS A 65 -15.32 -2.66 -7.26
N ASP A 66 -15.57 -2.86 -8.54
CA ASP A 66 -16.88 -2.80 -9.19
C ASP A 66 -17.16 -4.21 -9.70
N LEU A 67 -18.25 -4.82 -9.23
CA LEU A 67 -18.51 -6.23 -9.52
C LEU A 67 -18.82 -6.48 -11.00
N SER A 68 -19.22 -5.44 -11.74
CA SER A 68 -19.51 -5.51 -13.18
C SER A 68 -18.27 -5.39 -14.07
N LYS A 69 -17.14 -4.91 -13.54
CA LYS A 69 -15.93 -4.57 -14.32
C LYS A 69 -14.70 -5.42 -14.02
N GLY A 70 -14.81 -6.37 -13.10
CA GLY A 70 -13.73 -7.32 -12.79
C GLY A 70 -12.67 -6.77 -11.82
N ILE A 71 -11.43 -7.23 -11.97
CA ILE A 71 -10.31 -6.78 -11.13
C ILE A 71 -9.82 -5.39 -11.57
N ARG A 72 -9.21 -4.66 -10.65
CA ARG A 72 -8.59 -3.35 -10.88
C ARG A 72 -9.54 -2.31 -11.49
N SER A 73 -10.82 -2.43 -11.15
CA SER A 73 -11.90 -1.65 -11.77
C SER A 73 -12.12 -0.27 -11.12
N ILE A 74 -11.62 -0.05 -9.91
CA ILE A 74 -11.67 1.25 -9.22
C ILE A 74 -10.27 1.88 -9.26
N PRO A 75 -10.05 2.97 -10.01
CA PRO A 75 -8.72 3.57 -10.16
C PRO A 75 -8.05 3.88 -8.82
N LEU A 76 -6.72 3.69 -8.74
CA LEU A 76 -5.92 3.98 -7.54
C LEU A 76 -6.14 5.40 -7.00
N LEU A 77 -6.37 6.39 -7.88
CA LEU A 77 -6.67 7.76 -7.47
C LEU A 77 -7.98 7.86 -6.67
N GLN A 78 -9.01 7.09 -7.04
CA GLN A 78 -10.27 7.06 -6.28
C GLN A 78 -10.11 6.33 -4.96
N ILE A 79 -9.30 5.27 -4.93
CA ILE A 79 -8.95 4.58 -3.67
C ILE A 79 -8.17 5.54 -2.75
N LYS A 80 -7.22 6.31 -3.30
CA LYS A 80 -6.44 7.32 -2.57
C LYS A 80 -7.34 8.36 -1.89
N SER A 81 -8.31 8.91 -2.61
CA SER A 81 -9.26 9.88 -2.04
C SER A 81 -10.13 9.28 -0.91
N GLN A 82 -10.45 7.98 -0.98
CA GLN A 82 -11.16 7.32 0.12
C GLN A 82 -10.25 7.07 1.34
N ILE A 83 -8.97 6.74 1.12
CA ILE A 83 -7.98 6.64 2.19
C ILE A 83 -7.76 8.00 2.86
N GLU A 84 -7.73 9.09 2.09
CA GLU A 84 -7.63 10.45 2.62
C GLU A 84 -8.77 10.77 3.60
N LYS A 85 -10.02 10.43 3.25
CA LYS A 85 -11.18 10.59 4.15
C LYS A 85 -11.04 9.77 5.45
N LEU A 86 -10.49 8.56 5.37
CA LEU A 86 -10.20 7.76 6.55
C LEU A 86 -9.15 8.45 7.44
N VAL A 87 -8.08 8.98 6.84
CA VAL A 87 -7.02 9.70 7.55
C VAL A 87 -7.56 10.96 8.23
N GLU A 88 -8.36 11.76 7.53
CA GLU A 88 -9.04 12.94 8.10
C GLU A 88 -9.93 12.57 9.29
N TYR A 89 -10.73 11.52 9.14
CA TYR A 89 -11.60 11.04 10.21
C TYR A 89 -10.80 10.54 11.41
N ALA A 90 -9.74 9.76 11.18
CA ALA A 90 -8.88 9.24 12.25
C ALA A 90 -8.14 10.35 13.03
N ASN A 91 -7.72 11.42 12.35
CA ASN A 91 -7.09 12.59 12.99
C ASN A 91 -8.04 13.32 13.95
N THR A 92 -9.34 13.32 13.66
CA THR A 92 -10.36 13.99 14.50
C THR A 92 -10.96 13.08 15.57
N HIS A 93 -10.62 11.78 15.56
CA HIS A 93 -11.15 10.76 16.47
C HIS A 93 -10.01 9.94 17.08
N SER A 94 -9.12 10.61 17.82
CA SER A 94 -7.93 9.99 18.43
C SER A 94 -8.24 8.91 19.46
N GLU A 95 -9.47 8.86 19.98
CA GLU A 95 -10.00 7.84 20.88
C GLU A 95 -10.32 6.51 20.18
N LEU A 96 -10.42 6.51 18.85
CA LEU A 96 -10.70 5.33 18.05
C LEU A 96 -9.41 4.74 17.47
N GLU A 97 -9.39 3.42 17.27
CA GLU A 97 -8.33 2.73 16.54
C GLU A 97 -8.87 2.10 15.25
N PHE A 98 -8.18 2.29 14.14
CA PHE A 98 -8.59 1.83 12.82
C PHE A 98 -7.74 0.66 12.37
N LEU A 99 -8.29 -0.54 12.47
CA LEU A 99 -7.60 -1.79 12.17
C LEU A 99 -7.74 -2.08 10.68
N THR A 100 -6.72 -1.71 9.91
CA THR A 100 -6.76 -1.75 8.44
C THR A 100 -6.32 -3.09 7.91
N THR A 101 -7.20 -3.75 7.14
CA THR A 101 -6.88 -4.97 6.42
C THR A 101 -6.10 -4.69 5.13
N ARG A 102 -5.69 -5.72 4.41
CA ARG A 102 -5.08 -5.60 3.06
C ARG A 102 -6.12 -5.16 2.02
N ILE A 103 -6.57 -3.91 2.14
CA ILE A 103 -7.61 -3.31 1.29
C ILE A 103 -7.19 -3.38 -0.17
N GLY A 104 -8.08 -3.84 -1.05
CA GLY A 104 -7.84 -3.91 -2.49
C GLY A 104 -6.86 -4.99 -2.98
N CYS A 105 -6.13 -5.67 -2.10
CA CYS A 105 -5.05 -6.57 -2.55
C CYS A 105 -5.52 -7.95 -3.02
N ASN A 106 -6.61 -8.45 -2.44
CA ASN A 106 -7.14 -9.77 -2.78
C ASN A 106 -8.10 -9.68 -3.98
N LEU A 107 -9.41 -9.55 -3.72
CA LEU A 107 -10.43 -9.66 -4.76
C LEU A 107 -10.41 -8.53 -5.80
N ALA A 108 -9.80 -7.39 -5.48
CA ALA A 108 -9.65 -6.27 -6.41
C ALA A 108 -8.34 -6.30 -7.22
N GLY A 109 -7.33 -7.10 -6.83
CA GLY A 109 -6.13 -7.34 -7.64
C GLY A 109 -5.09 -6.22 -7.66
N TYR A 110 -5.02 -5.39 -6.61
CA TYR A 110 -3.89 -4.48 -6.39
C TYR A 110 -2.76 -5.17 -5.63
N THR A 111 -1.54 -4.70 -5.81
CA THR A 111 -0.40 -5.19 -5.00
C THR A 111 -0.33 -4.46 -3.67
N ASP A 112 0.33 -5.08 -2.67
CA ASP A 112 0.58 -4.41 -1.39
C ASP A 112 1.38 -3.12 -1.58
N LEU A 113 2.35 -3.13 -2.50
CA LEU A 113 3.16 -1.96 -2.83
C LEU A 113 2.30 -0.82 -3.37
N GLU A 114 1.39 -1.09 -4.32
CA GLU A 114 0.52 -0.05 -4.89
C GLU A 114 -0.32 0.64 -3.80
N ILE A 115 -0.93 -0.13 -2.90
CA ILE A 115 -1.78 0.42 -1.84
C ILE A 115 -0.93 1.10 -0.76
N ALA A 116 0.18 0.50 -0.34
CA ALA A 116 1.11 1.12 0.60
C ALA A 116 1.68 2.43 0.05
N SER A 117 2.00 2.50 -1.24
CA SER A 117 2.42 3.75 -1.91
C SER A 117 1.33 4.81 -1.91
N LEU A 118 0.04 4.46 -1.93
CA LEU A 118 -1.01 5.46 -1.70
C LEU A 118 -0.96 5.98 -0.26
N ILE A 119 -0.87 5.07 0.71
CA ILE A 119 -0.81 5.39 2.15
C ILE A 119 0.39 6.29 2.47
N SER A 120 1.56 6.07 1.85
CA SER A 120 2.76 6.88 2.07
C SER A 120 2.64 8.34 1.63
N ASN A 121 1.57 8.72 0.92
CA ASN A 121 1.30 10.12 0.58
C ASN A 121 0.74 10.92 1.76
N PHE A 122 0.39 10.26 2.87
CA PHE A 122 -0.28 10.89 4.01
C PHE A 122 0.60 10.84 5.26
N ASN A 123 0.48 11.86 6.11
CA ASN A 123 0.98 11.78 7.48
C ASN A 123 0.01 10.92 8.30
N LEU A 124 0.31 9.62 8.39
CA LEU A 124 -0.62 8.65 8.96
C LEU A 124 -0.74 8.82 10.49
N PRO A 125 -1.95 9.04 11.04
CA PRO A 125 -2.11 9.16 12.48
C PRO A 125 -1.83 7.83 13.20
N PRO A 126 -1.31 7.87 14.44
CA PRO A 126 -0.83 6.69 15.17
C PRO A 126 -1.96 5.73 15.60
N ASN A 127 -3.21 6.11 15.38
CA ASN A 127 -4.39 5.29 15.63
C ASN A 127 -4.88 4.54 14.38
N ILE A 128 -4.22 4.67 13.22
CA ILE A 128 -4.41 3.75 12.08
C ILE A 128 -3.36 2.65 12.17
N TRP A 129 -3.86 1.42 12.27
CA TRP A 129 -3.04 0.21 12.33
C TRP A 129 -3.06 -0.45 10.95
N LEU A 130 -1.90 -0.88 10.49
CA LEU A 130 -1.70 -1.41 9.13
C LEU A 130 -1.45 -2.93 9.16
N PRO A 131 -1.69 -3.65 8.07
CA PRO A 131 -1.23 -5.02 7.94
C PRO A 131 0.29 -5.05 7.77
N GLN A 132 0.94 -6.13 8.21
CA GLN A 132 2.39 -6.30 8.14
C GLN A 132 2.91 -6.07 6.72
N GLU A 133 2.20 -6.54 5.69
CA GLU A 133 2.60 -6.41 4.29
C GLU A 133 2.68 -4.95 3.80
N PHE A 134 1.83 -4.07 4.35
CA PHE A 134 1.90 -2.64 4.03
C PHE A 134 3.06 -1.99 4.77
N VAL A 135 3.25 -2.34 6.04
CA VAL A 135 4.37 -1.86 6.85
C VAL A 135 5.71 -2.27 6.23
N ASP A 136 5.85 -3.52 5.78
CA ASP A 136 7.01 -4.02 5.03
C ASP A 136 7.26 -3.22 3.76
N CYS A 137 6.22 -2.63 3.16
CA CYS A 137 6.35 -1.76 1.99
C CYS A 137 6.75 -0.32 2.34
N LEU A 138 6.37 0.17 3.51
CA LEU A 138 6.59 1.54 3.97
C LEU A 138 7.93 1.74 4.67
N ILE A 139 8.47 0.72 5.32
CA ILE A 139 9.75 0.83 6.01
C ILE A 139 10.87 0.87 4.97
N GLU A 140 11.70 1.92 5.06
CA GLU A 140 12.83 2.17 4.15
C GLU A 140 13.99 1.17 4.28
N ASP A 141 14.02 0.36 5.34
CA ASP A 141 15.01 -0.71 5.59
C ASP A 141 14.85 -1.95 4.67
N LYS A 142 14.14 -1.80 3.55
CA LYS A 142 14.36 -2.74 2.44
C LYS A 142 15.82 -2.62 2.03
N PRO A 143 16.60 -3.71 1.97
CA PRO A 143 17.95 -3.66 1.44
C PRO A 143 17.87 -2.96 0.08
N THR A 144 18.50 -1.78 0.00
CA THR A 144 18.47 -0.89 -1.16
C THR A 144 19.85 -0.83 -1.76
N LEU A 145 19.96 -1.22 -3.03
CA LEU A 145 21.22 -1.16 -3.76
C LEU A 145 21.38 0.27 -4.26
N LYS A 146 22.28 1.03 -3.63
CA LYS A 146 22.66 2.36 -4.09
C LYS A 146 23.77 2.22 -5.11
N VAL A 147 23.49 2.64 -6.34
CA VAL A 147 24.39 2.51 -7.49
C VAL A 147 24.79 3.91 -7.93
N ALA A 148 26.09 4.21 -7.94
CA ALA A 148 26.61 5.45 -8.48
C ALA A 148 27.32 5.17 -9.81
N PHE A 149 26.90 5.84 -10.89
CA PHE A 149 27.61 5.79 -12.16
C PHE A 149 28.72 6.84 -12.19
N MET A 150 29.95 6.41 -11.95
CA MET A 150 31.12 7.27 -12.08
C MET A 150 31.72 7.12 -13.47
N GLY A 151 31.73 8.22 -14.23
CA GLY A 151 32.37 8.26 -15.54
C GLY A 151 33.89 8.30 -15.43
N ASN A 152 34.57 7.68 -16.39
CA ASN A 152 36.00 7.91 -16.60
C ASN A 152 36.15 8.79 -17.87
N ARG A 153 36.75 9.97 -17.68
CA ARG A 153 37.10 11.03 -18.66
C ARG A 153 36.70 10.76 -20.12
N HIS A 154 35.45 11.06 -20.51
CA HIS A 154 35.14 11.33 -21.91
C HIS A 154 35.42 12.81 -22.19
N GLN A 155 36.29 13.09 -23.16
CA GLN A 155 36.74 14.47 -23.44
C GLN A 155 35.72 15.30 -24.24
N LYS A 156 34.72 14.70 -24.90
CA LYS A 156 33.64 15.41 -25.63
C LYS A 156 32.34 14.59 -25.66
N PHE A 157 31.20 15.27 -25.50
CA PHE A 157 29.84 14.73 -25.62
C PHE A 157 29.26 15.03 -27.01
N ASP A 158 29.90 14.55 -28.07
CA ASP A 158 29.34 14.59 -29.42
C ASP A 158 28.35 13.42 -29.66
N GLU A 159 27.73 13.36 -30.83
CA GLU A 159 26.71 12.36 -31.14
C GLU A 159 27.22 10.91 -31.03
N SER A 160 28.47 10.67 -31.42
CA SER A 160 29.14 9.37 -31.32
C SER A 160 29.46 9.01 -29.87
N GLY A 161 30.03 9.96 -29.13
CA GLY A 161 30.29 9.84 -27.71
C GLY A 161 29.02 9.55 -26.91
N TRP A 162 27.91 10.21 -27.25
CA TRP A 162 26.63 9.99 -26.58
C TRP A 162 26.05 8.60 -26.85
N LYS A 163 26.13 8.09 -28.08
CA LYS A 163 25.73 6.70 -28.40
C LYS A 163 26.52 5.69 -27.57
N GLN A 164 27.83 5.90 -27.41
CA GLN A 164 28.68 5.02 -26.61
C GLN A 164 28.37 5.09 -25.11
N VAL A 165 28.20 6.30 -24.56
CA VAL A 165 27.83 6.51 -23.15
C VAL A 165 26.48 5.85 -22.85
N ARG A 166 25.49 6.06 -23.72
CA ARG A 166 24.15 5.46 -23.58
C ARG A 166 24.21 3.94 -23.53
N SER A 167 24.87 3.31 -24.49
CA SER A 167 24.99 1.84 -24.53
C SER A 167 25.67 1.27 -23.28
N ARG A 168 26.70 1.96 -22.76
CA ARG A 168 27.37 1.56 -21.52
C ARG A 168 26.47 1.72 -20.30
N LEU A 169 25.76 2.84 -20.17
CA LEU A 169 24.82 3.09 -19.09
C LEU A 169 23.68 2.07 -19.09
N GLU A 170 23.09 1.77 -20.25
CA GLU A 170 22.07 0.72 -20.39
C GLU A 170 22.60 -0.62 -19.87
N GLY A 171 23.80 -1.03 -20.29
CA GLY A 171 24.43 -2.25 -19.78
C GLY A 171 24.74 -2.23 -18.28
N MET A 172 25.10 -1.07 -17.72
CA MET A 172 25.35 -0.93 -16.28
C MET A 172 24.05 -0.98 -15.45
N ILE A 173 22.96 -0.39 -15.95
CA ILE A 173 21.63 -0.45 -15.34
C ILE A 173 21.14 -1.90 -15.28
N VAL A 174 21.24 -2.64 -16.40
CA VAL A 174 20.85 -4.06 -16.44
C VAL A 174 21.63 -4.87 -15.41
N ARG A 175 22.96 -4.71 -15.36
CA ARG A 175 23.79 -5.42 -14.36
C ARG A 175 23.42 -5.07 -12.92
N ALA A 176 23.14 -3.80 -12.63
CA ALA A 176 22.68 -3.39 -11.32
C ALA A 176 21.33 -4.06 -10.95
N CYS A 177 20.42 -4.18 -11.91
CA CYS A 177 19.17 -4.92 -11.73
C CYS A 177 19.40 -6.40 -11.40
N ASP A 178 20.25 -7.07 -12.18
CA ASP A 178 20.57 -8.49 -11.95
C ASP A 178 21.21 -8.71 -10.58
N ARG A 179 22.15 -7.84 -10.18
CA ARG A 179 22.80 -7.91 -8.86
C ARG A 179 21.86 -7.62 -7.71
N ALA A 180 20.93 -6.69 -7.89
CA ALA A 180 19.92 -6.44 -6.88
C ALA A 180 19.06 -7.69 -6.63
N LEU A 181 18.66 -8.40 -7.69
CA LEU A 181 17.93 -9.66 -7.56
C LEU A 181 18.80 -10.76 -6.93
N GLU A 182 20.02 -10.96 -7.41
CA GLU A 182 20.98 -11.96 -6.89
C GLU A 182 21.23 -11.78 -5.39
N TRP A 183 21.42 -10.54 -4.94
CA TRP A 183 21.76 -10.22 -3.56
C TRP A 183 20.54 -9.94 -2.68
N GLY A 184 19.32 -10.17 -3.17
CA GLY A 184 18.08 -10.04 -2.39
C GLY A 184 17.67 -8.59 -2.06
N TYR A 185 18.17 -7.61 -2.80
CA TYR A 185 17.74 -6.22 -2.71
C TYR A 185 16.34 -6.05 -3.30
N LYS A 186 15.48 -5.28 -2.63
CA LYS A 186 14.09 -5.04 -3.06
C LYS A 186 13.89 -3.67 -3.72
N ARG A 187 14.96 -2.86 -3.80
CA ARG A 187 14.97 -1.52 -4.39
C ARG A 187 16.36 -1.20 -4.95
N ILE A 188 16.39 -0.47 -6.06
CA ILE A 188 17.60 0.10 -6.65
C ILE A 188 17.44 1.60 -6.72
N GLN A 189 18.48 2.31 -6.33
CA GLN A 189 18.58 3.76 -6.45
C GLN A 189 19.84 4.06 -7.27
N PHE A 190 19.65 4.71 -8.42
CA PHE A 190 20.72 5.19 -9.30
C PHE A 190 21.04 6.66 -9.03
#